data_AF-A0A399EQH0-F1
#
_entry.id   AF-A0A399EQH0-F1
#
_cell.length_a   1.000
_cell.length_b   1.000
_cell.length_c   1.000
_cell.angle_alpha   90.00
_cell.angle_beta   90.00
_cell.angle_gamma   90.00
#
_symmetry.space_group_name_H-M   'P 1'
#
loop_
_entity.id
_entity.type
_entity.pdbx_description
1 polymer ?
#
loop_
_entity_poly.entity_id
_entity_poly.type
_entity_poly.pdbx_seq_one_letter_code
_entity_poly.pdbx_strand_id
1 'polypeptide(L)'
;MSPWFSLGLALYLANLLVGLLAQLGLGRLGVWHHLLYLAVFASAALALLLTREPWLLLTLACLSAFPRARPHTWLHPTLAVVGLVGYLLAAWG
;
A
#
# COMPACT_ATOMS: atom_id res chain seq x y z
N MET A 1 1.42 7.72 17.53
CA MET A 1 0.77 7.05 16.38
C MET A 1 0.01 5.84 16.91
N SER A 2 -1.25 5.69 16.52
CA SER A 2 -2.05 4.51 16.88
C SER A 2 -1.36 3.22 16.42
N PRO A 3 -1.38 2.11 17.19
CA PRO A 3 -0.74 0.86 16.79
C PRO A 3 -1.26 0.34 15.44
N TRP A 4 -2.51 0.65 15.09
CA TRP A 4 -3.11 0.33 13.80
C TRP A 4 -2.39 1.00 12.62
N PHE A 5 -1.96 2.26 12.79
CA PHE A 5 -1.20 2.96 11.76
C PHE A 5 0.19 2.36 11.58
N SER A 6 0.89 2.03 12.68
CA SER A 6 2.24 1.46 12.63
C SER A 6 2.26 0.10 11.93
N LEU A 7 1.29 -0.78 12.22
CA LEU A 7 1.19 -2.08 11.58
C LEU A 7 0.93 -1.95 10.07
N GLY A 8 -0.07 -1.15 9.67
CA GLY A 8 -0.36 -0.97 8.25
C GLY A 8 0.78 -0.28 7.50
N LEU A 9 1.49 0.67 8.12
CA LEU A 9 2.67 1.30 7.54
C LEU A 9 3.80 0.29 7.31
N ALA A 10 4.10 -0.55 8.31
CA ALA A 10 5.12 -1.59 8.18
C ALA A 10 4.79 -2.57 7.05
N LEU A 11 3.53 -3.03 6.96
CA LEU A 11 3.05 -3.86 5.86
C LEU A 11 3.19 -3.15 4.51
N TYR A 12 2.83 -1.86 4.44
CA TYR A 12 2.91 -1.06 3.22
C TYR A 12 4.36 -0.97 2.72
N LEU A 13 5.29 -0.63 3.62
CA LEU A 13 6.72 -0.52 3.29
C LEU A 13 7.30 -1.86 2.85
N ALA A 14 6.93 -2.95 3.53
CA ALA A 14 7.32 -4.30 3.12
C ALA A 14 6.80 -4.62 1.71
N ASN A 15 5.54 -4.30 1.41
CA ASN A 15 4.95 -4.52 0.09
C ASN A 15 5.64 -3.72 -1.01
N LEU A 16 6.00 -2.47 -0.70
CA LEU A 16 6.70 -1.58 -1.62
C LEU A 16 8.12 -2.10 -1.93
N LEU A 17 8.84 -2.60 -0.92
CA LEU A 17 10.14 -3.23 -1.10
C LEU A 17 10.05 -4.49 -1.96
N VAL A 18 9.09 -5.38 -1.68
CA VAL A 18 8.82 -6.59 -2.48
C VAL A 18 8.48 -6.22 -3.93
N GLY A 19 7.64 -5.21 -4.14
CA GLY A 19 7.30 -4.72 -5.47
C GLY A 19 8.50 -4.14 -6.23
N LEU A 20 9.37 -3.39 -5.54
CA LEU A 20 10.60 -2.85 -6.12
C LEU A 20 11.57 -3.96 -6.52
N LEU A 21 11.80 -4.94 -5.66
CA LEU A 21 12.62 -6.11 -5.97
C LEU A 21 12.09 -6.88 -7.17
N ALA A 22 10.76 -7.03 -7.28
CA ALA A 22 10.13 -7.67 -8.44
C ALA A 22 10.31 -6.83 -9.73
N GLN A 23 10.19 -5.51 -9.66
CA GLN A 23 10.44 -4.62 -10.81
C GLN A 23 11.89 -4.65 -11.29
N LEU A 24 12.84 -4.78 -10.37
CA LEU A 24 14.27 -4.90 -10.67
C LEU A 24 14.66 -6.31 -11.14
N GLY A 25 13.72 -7.26 -11.19
CA GLY A 25 13.97 -8.65 -11.59
C GLY A 25 14.75 -9.46 -10.54
N LEU A 26 14.83 -8.97 -9.30
CA LEU A 26 15.63 -9.57 -8.22
C LEU A 26 14.89 -10.66 -7.42
N GLY A 27 13.66 -11.01 -7.79
CA GLY A 27 12.92 -12.08 -7.13
C GLY A 27 11.58 -12.42 -7.78
N ARG A 28 11.19 -13.72 -7.75
CA ARG A 28 9.88 -14.20 -8.19
C ARG A 28 8.92 -14.24 -7.00
N LEU A 29 8.38 -13.09 -6.63
CA LEU A 29 7.58 -12.94 -5.40
C LEU A 29 6.08 -13.21 -5.60
N GLY A 30 5.65 -13.55 -6.83
CA GLY A 30 4.32 -14.04 -7.24
C GLY A 30 3.19 -13.94 -6.20
N VAL A 31 2.72 -15.10 -5.72
CA VAL A 31 1.59 -15.20 -4.78
C VAL A 31 1.85 -14.46 -3.47
N TRP A 32 3.07 -14.51 -2.94
CA TRP A 32 3.42 -13.86 -1.68
C TRP A 32 3.28 -12.35 -1.72
N HIS A 33 3.65 -11.72 -2.85
CA HIS A 33 3.44 -10.30 -3.07
C HIS A 33 1.94 -9.95 -3.08
N HIS A 34 1.10 -10.79 -3.70
CA HIS A 34 -0.35 -10.57 -3.70
C HIS A 34 -0.99 -10.74 -2.32
N LEU A 35 -0.55 -11.73 -1.53
CA LEU A 35 -1.00 -11.90 -0.15
C LEU A 35 -0.59 -10.71 0.73
N LEU A 36 0.64 -10.21 0.56
CA LEU A 36 1.11 -9.03 1.28
C LEU A 36 0.33 -7.78 0.86
N TYR A 37 0.07 -7.60 -0.44
CA TYR A 37 -0.78 -6.53 -0.95
C TYR A 37 -2.20 -6.59 -0.34
N LEU A 38 -2.80 -7.78 -0.24
CA LEU A 38 -4.10 -7.95 0.43
C LEU A 38 -4.04 -7.54 1.90
N ALA A 39 -2.98 -7.90 2.61
CA ALA A 39 -2.77 -7.50 4.01
C ALA A 39 -2.65 -5.98 4.16
N VAL A 40 -1.95 -5.31 3.24
CA VAL A 40 -1.89 -3.83 3.19
C VAL A 40 -3.27 -3.23 2.97
N PHE A 41 -4.02 -3.74 1.99
CA PHE A 41 -5.37 -3.25 1.69
C PHE A 41 -6.30 -3.40 2.91
N ALA A 42 -6.34 -4.60 3.50
CA ALA A 42 -7.19 -4.90 4.63
C ALA A 42 -6.82 -4.07 5.88
N SER A 43 -5.52 -3.91 6.16
CA SER A 43 -5.07 -3.09 7.29
C SER A 43 -5.38 -1.60 7.09
N ALA A 44 -5.21 -1.05 5.89
CA ALA A 44 -5.61 0.32 5.58
C ALA A 44 -7.13 0.54 5.69
N ALA A 45 -7.93 -0.43 5.23
CA ALA A 45 -9.39 -0.37 5.37
C ALA A 45 -9.82 -0.44 6.84
N LEU A 46 -9.21 -1.33 7.63
CA LEU A 46 -9.47 -1.45 9.06
C LEU A 46 -9.07 -0.15 9.80
N ALA A 47 -7.90 0.42 9.47
CA ALA A 47 -7.49 1.70 10.02
C ALA A 47 -8.53 2.81 9.73
N LEU A 48 -9.02 2.90 8.49
CA LEU A 48 -10.05 3.87 8.12
C LEU A 48 -11.35 3.69 8.92
N LEU A 49 -11.79 2.45 9.12
CA LEU A 49 -13.01 2.18 9.89
C LEU A 49 -12.88 2.61 11.35
N LEU A 50 -11.69 2.39 11.94
CA LEU A 50 -11.41 2.66 13.35
C LEU A 50 -11.07 4.12 13.64
N THR A 51 -10.34 4.81 12.75
CA THR A 51 -9.86 6.18 12.99
C THR A 51 -10.65 7.23 12.24
N ARG A 52 -11.36 6.85 11.17
CA ARG A 52 -12.11 7.75 10.27
C ARG A 52 -11.24 8.81 9.59
N GLU A 53 -9.92 8.56 9.50
CA GLU A 53 -8.99 9.48 8.85
C GLU A 53 -9.24 9.57 7.34
N PRO A 54 -9.62 10.75 6.79
CA PRO A 54 -10.05 10.87 5.41
C PRO A 54 -8.92 10.62 4.41
N TRP A 55 -7.67 10.88 4.80
CA TRP A 55 -6.50 10.64 3.95
C TRP A 55 -6.30 9.16 3.59
N LEU A 56 -6.83 8.22 4.39
CA LEU A 56 -6.81 6.80 4.04
C LEU A 56 -7.70 6.46 2.83
N LEU A 57 -8.68 7.31 2.49
CA LEU A 57 -9.46 7.15 1.26
C LEU A 57 -8.57 7.28 0.02
N LEU A 58 -7.59 8.18 0.05
CA LEU A 58 -6.60 8.30 -1.02
C LEU A 58 -5.78 7.01 -1.15
N THR A 59 -5.31 6.47 -0.02
CA THR A 59 -4.59 5.19 -0.01
C THR A 59 -5.44 4.07 -0.60
N LEU A 60 -6.68 3.89 -0.14
CA LEU A 60 -7.57 2.83 -0.63
C LEU A 60 -7.94 3.01 -2.11
N ALA A 61 -8.10 4.25 -2.58
CA ALA A 61 -8.34 4.53 -3.99
C ALA A 61 -7.14 4.10 -4.85
N CYS A 62 -5.91 4.44 -4.44
CA CYS A 62 -4.70 4.02 -5.13
C CYS A 62 -4.56 2.50 -5.14
N LEU A 63 -4.73 1.85 -3.98
CA LEU A 63 -4.71 0.38 -3.89
C LEU A 63 -5.76 -0.23 -4.81
N SER A 64 -7.01 0.23 -4.77
CA SER A 64 -8.09 -0.27 -5.64
C SER A 64 -7.80 -0.11 -7.15
N ALA A 65 -6.94 0.84 -7.54
CA ALA A 65 -6.52 1.05 -8.92
C ALA A 65 -5.39 0.09 -9.37
N PHE A 66 -4.59 -0.47 -8.45
CA PHE A 66 -3.44 -1.32 -8.78
C PHE A 66 -3.74 -2.50 -9.72
N PRO A 67 -4.84 -3.26 -9.55
CA PRO A 67 -5.14 -4.39 -10.45
C PRO A 67 -5.31 -3.98 -11.91
N ARG A 68 -5.59 -2.70 -12.17
CA ARG A 68 -5.72 -2.13 -13.52
C ARG A 68 -4.42 -1.54 -14.04
N ALA A 69 -3.44 -1.30 -13.17
CA ALA A 69 -2.14 -0.74 -13.55
C ALA A 69 -1.23 -1.83 -14.12
N ARG A 70 -0.83 -1.67 -15.38
CA ARG A 70 0.07 -2.62 -16.04
C ARG A 70 1.42 -2.70 -15.30
N PRO A 71 1.92 -3.90 -15.00
CA PRO A 71 3.27 -4.08 -14.49
C PRO A 71 4.31 -3.42 -15.41
N HIS A 72 5.43 -2.97 -14.85
CA HIS A 72 6.52 -2.29 -15.57
C HIS A 72 6.16 -0.97 -16.27
N THR A 73 5.04 -0.34 -15.90
CA THR A 73 4.71 1.03 -16.32
C THR A 73 4.88 1.99 -15.14
N TRP A 74 5.13 3.27 -15.43
CA TRP A 74 5.25 4.32 -14.41
C TRP A 74 3.99 4.50 -13.55
N LEU A 75 2.82 4.10 -14.05
CA LEU A 75 1.57 4.16 -13.28
C LEU A 75 1.66 3.31 -11.99
N HIS A 76 2.28 2.13 -12.06
CA HIS A 76 2.35 1.21 -10.94
C HIS A 76 3.16 1.77 -9.73
N PRO A 77 4.42 2.24 -9.90
CA PRO A 77 5.15 2.88 -8.80
C PRO A 77 4.52 4.23 -8.39
N THR A 78 3.91 4.99 -9.31
CA THR A 78 3.21 6.23 -8.93
C THR A 78 2.04 5.95 -7.99
N LEU A 79 1.19 4.96 -8.28
CA LEU A 79 0.10 4.56 -7.37
C LEU A 79 0.63 4.10 -6.01
N ALA A 80 1.76 3.39 -5.98
CA ALA A 80 2.41 2.96 -4.74
C ALA A 80 2.76 4.15 -3.85
N VAL A 81 3.45 5.13 -4.44
CA VAL A 81 3.94 6.32 -3.74
C VAL A 81 2.80 7.24 -3.33
N VAL A 82 1.83 7.51 -4.20
CA VAL A 82 0.67 8.36 -3.86
C VAL A 82 -0.16 7.72 -2.75
N GLY A 83 -0.37 6.41 -2.80
CA GLY A 83 -1.06 5.71 -1.71
C GLY A 83 -0.30 5.75 -0.39
N LEU A 84 1.04 5.66 -0.43
CA LEU A 84 1.90 5.80 0.76
C LEU A 84 1.81 7.22 1.33
N VAL A 85 1.83 8.25 0.49
CA VAL A 85 1.65 9.65 0.92
C VAL A 85 0.30 9.83 1.63
N GLY A 86 -0.79 9.31 1.06
CA GLY A 86 -2.10 9.32 1.72
C GLY A 86 -2.08 8.66 3.09
N TYR A 87 -1.35 7.54 3.23
CA TYR A 87 -1.23 6.84 4.50
C TYR A 87 -0.42 7.62 5.53
N LEU A 88 0.69 8.23 5.11
CA LEU A 88 1.53 9.07 5.97
C LEU A 88 0.78 10.31 6.47
N LEU A 89 0.01 10.96 5.58
CA LEU A 89 -0.84 12.09 5.96
C LEU A 89 -1.89 11.67 7.00
N ALA A 90 -2.52 10.51 6.84
CA ALA A 90 -3.45 9.97 7.82
C ALA A 90 -2.79 9.65 9.18
N ALA A 91 -1.52 9.24 9.16
CA ALA A 91 -0.82 8.85 10.38
C ALA A 91 -0.21 10.03 11.15
N TRP A 92 -0.14 11.21 10.52
CA TRP A 92 0.35 12.48 11.09
C TRP A 92 -0.75 13.49 11.42
N GLY A 93 -1.97 13.31 10.89
CA GLY A 93 -3.18 14.03 11.32
C GLY A 93 -3.62 13.63 12.71
#